data_AF-A0A972TXU7-F1
#
_entry.id   AF-A0A972TXU7-F1
#
_cell.length_a   1.000
_cell.length_b   1.000
_cell.length_c   1.000
_cell.angle_alpha   90.00
_cell.angle_beta   90.00
_cell.angle_gamma   90.00
#
_symmetry.space_group_name_H-M   'P 1'
#
loop_
_entity.id
_entity.type
_entity.pdbx_description
1 polymer ?
#
loop_
_entity_poly.entity_id
_entity_poly.type
_entity_poly.pdbx_seq_one_letter_code
_entity_poly.pdbx_strand_id
1 'polypeptide(L)'
;MPYRDLSDTEFVNLIFGEGDRLGLDYIAEAKKRRQSIVPLLCDVLKKEKNYKYDGTDRWWGVVHAVYILGILGDARAIGALLEAGEYGHKYKIDWFWDVMSECFSRIGPAAIQRLKEYIDGIKSLEDHDSHNEQGALWNIWELYPETKKEIEDFFYDIIVSPDTDYTLRAHLIGDFAQINRSDLRPVFEDCFEKGEVDLDTFTREDLDYFFNRVNESPAFPYDIEAFYSPEERAKRKERWDKEDERAEDGNVEDYVLEYFTRIGRNEQCPCGSGKKFKKCHLPWAEEKRREMKEEEDKEEAMYMHRSAISLERQSESALRRTLASKDLLSIVPQLKEKALEAIKAPDAEFRKKGIMSYIQPVLSQITFENKKELEDFTGIFMDYYNALAYQFLNHPRDEQQIH
;
A
#
# COMPACT_ATOMS: atom_id res chain seq x y z
N MET A 1 17.73 -37.81 -6.79
CA MET A 1 18.91 -37.66 -7.68
C MET A 1 19.65 -36.42 -7.21
N PRO A 2 20.98 -36.43 -7.01
CA PRO A 2 21.67 -35.24 -6.54
C PRO A 2 21.62 -34.15 -7.63
N TYR A 3 21.42 -32.89 -7.24
CA TYR A 3 21.22 -31.78 -8.20
C TYR A 3 22.34 -31.66 -9.23
N ARG A 4 23.58 -32.01 -8.85
CA ARG A 4 24.76 -31.99 -9.72
C ARG A 4 24.63 -32.86 -10.98
N ASP A 5 23.79 -33.89 -10.95
CA ASP A 5 23.62 -34.85 -12.05
C ASP A 5 22.54 -34.38 -13.05
N LEU A 6 21.79 -33.33 -12.74
CA LEU A 6 20.75 -32.75 -13.61
C LEU A 6 21.37 -31.81 -14.65
N SER A 7 20.78 -31.77 -15.85
CA SER A 7 21.01 -30.67 -16.79
C SER A 7 20.47 -29.35 -16.22
N ASP A 8 20.93 -28.21 -16.73
CA ASP A 8 20.48 -26.90 -16.25
C ASP A 8 18.97 -26.69 -16.44
N THR A 9 18.40 -27.23 -17.53
CA THR A 9 16.95 -27.19 -17.76
C THR A 9 16.19 -28.06 -16.77
N GLU A 10 16.66 -29.29 -16.52
CA GLU A 10 16.03 -30.16 -15.51
C GLU A 10 16.14 -29.56 -14.10
N PHE A 11 17.30 -28.96 -13.77
CA PHE A 11 17.54 -28.29 -12.50
C PHE A 11 16.62 -27.08 -12.31
N VAL A 12 16.47 -26.21 -13.31
CA VAL A 12 15.55 -25.07 -13.25
C VAL A 12 14.10 -25.54 -13.19
N ASN A 13 13.72 -26.61 -13.90
CA ASN A 13 12.34 -27.11 -13.89
C ASN A 13 11.86 -27.61 -12.52
N LEU A 14 12.76 -27.89 -11.57
CA LEU A 14 12.39 -28.26 -10.20
C LEU A 14 11.57 -27.16 -9.49
N ILE A 15 11.79 -25.88 -9.83
CA ILE A 15 11.04 -24.76 -9.23
C ILE A 15 9.53 -24.84 -9.48
N PHE A 16 9.09 -25.59 -10.50
CA PHE A 16 7.68 -25.77 -10.85
C PHE A 16 7.02 -27.01 -10.23
N GLY A 17 7.79 -27.90 -9.59
CA GLY A 17 7.30 -29.18 -9.07
C GLY A 17 7.53 -29.39 -7.58
N GLU A 18 8.42 -28.62 -6.98
CA GLU A 18 8.78 -28.79 -5.56
C GLU A 18 7.94 -27.94 -4.61
N GLY A 19 6.96 -27.17 -5.10
CA GLY A 19 6.18 -26.24 -4.27
C GLY A 19 7.11 -25.25 -3.57
N ASP A 20 6.93 -24.99 -2.28
CA ASP A 20 7.79 -24.11 -1.47
C ASP A 20 8.97 -24.84 -0.78
N ARG A 21 9.28 -26.07 -1.21
CA ARG A 21 10.13 -27.02 -0.48
C ARG A 21 11.60 -27.03 -0.90
N LEU A 22 12.02 -26.20 -1.85
CA LEU A 22 13.44 -26.10 -2.20
C LEU A 22 14.28 -25.62 -1.01
N GLY A 23 15.48 -26.19 -0.86
CA GLY A 23 16.37 -25.93 0.29
C GLY A 23 17.65 -25.17 -0.06
N LEU A 24 18.45 -24.88 0.97
CA LEU A 24 19.76 -24.24 0.84
C LEU A 24 20.74 -25.03 -0.05
N ASP A 25 20.58 -26.35 -0.15
CA ASP A 25 21.36 -27.21 -1.05
C ASP A 25 21.06 -26.93 -2.53
N TYR A 26 19.79 -26.63 -2.86
CA TYR A 26 19.41 -26.14 -4.19
C TYR A 26 20.07 -24.79 -4.47
N ILE A 27 20.00 -23.85 -3.53
CA ILE A 27 20.62 -22.52 -3.66
C ILE A 27 22.15 -22.61 -3.83
N ALA A 28 22.80 -23.49 -3.07
CA ALA A 28 24.23 -23.71 -3.19
C ALA A 28 24.62 -24.24 -4.58
N GLU A 29 23.80 -25.10 -5.18
CA GLU A 29 24.00 -25.58 -6.55
C GLU A 29 23.68 -24.49 -7.59
N ALA A 30 22.63 -23.71 -7.39
CA ALA A 30 22.27 -22.58 -8.24
C ALA A 30 23.41 -21.55 -8.33
N LYS A 31 24.05 -21.23 -7.19
CA LYS A 31 25.22 -20.34 -7.12
C LYS A 31 26.38 -20.83 -8.00
N LYS A 32 26.63 -22.14 -8.07
CA LYS A 32 27.68 -22.72 -8.94
C LYS A 32 27.33 -22.64 -10.42
N ARG A 33 26.03 -22.71 -10.76
CA ARG A 33 25.52 -22.71 -12.13
C ARG A 33 25.06 -21.33 -12.62
N ARG A 34 25.34 -20.27 -11.85
CA ARG A 34 24.89 -18.90 -12.09
C ARG A 34 24.93 -18.48 -13.57
N GLN A 35 26.04 -18.78 -14.26
CA GLN A 35 26.21 -18.33 -15.65
C GLN A 35 25.17 -18.90 -16.62
N SER A 36 24.77 -20.16 -16.44
CA SER A 36 23.85 -20.85 -17.34
C SER A 36 22.39 -20.77 -16.91
N ILE A 37 22.11 -20.71 -15.61
CA ILE A 37 20.72 -20.70 -15.11
C ILE A 37 20.08 -19.31 -15.09
N VAL A 38 20.86 -18.22 -14.96
CA VAL A 38 20.29 -16.86 -14.92
C VAL A 38 19.42 -16.56 -16.15
N PRO A 39 19.86 -16.83 -17.40
CA PRO A 39 18.99 -16.65 -18.57
C PRO A 39 17.71 -17.51 -18.53
N LEU A 40 17.81 -18.76 -18.06
CA LEU A 40 16.66 -19.66 -17.95
C LEU A 40 15.63 -19.17 -16.93
N LEU A 41 16.10 -18.66 -15.78
CA LEU A 41 15.25 -18.07 -14.75
C LEU A 41 14.64 -16.75 -15.22
N CYS A 42 15.38 -15.92 -15.96
CA CYS A 42 14.82 -14.73 -16.60
C CYS A 42 13.68 -15.11 -17.56
N ASP A 43 13.86 -16.16 -18.38
CA ASP A 43 12.83 -16.66 -19.28
C ASP A 43 11.60 -17.22 -18.56
N VAL A 44 11.72 -17.60 -17.28
CA VAL A 44 10.57 -17.97 -16.44
C VAL A 44 9.74 -16.73 -16.11
N LEU A 45 10.38 -15.64 -15.68
CA LEU A 45 9.70 -14.41 -15.29
C LEU A 45 9.07 -13.66 -16.47
N LYS A 46 9.69 -13.70 -17.65
CA LYS A 46 9.15 -13.04 -18.87
C LYS A 46 7.92 -13.71 -19.48
N LYS A 47 7.50 -14.86 -18.94
CA LYS A 47 6.38 -15.64 -19.48
C LYS A 47 5.17 -15.43 -18.60
N GLU A 48 4.32 -14.47 -18.96
CA GLU A 48 3.06 -14.16 -18.26
C GLU A 48 2.22 -15.41 -17.91
N LYS A 49 2.21 -16.43 -18.79
CA LYS A 49 1.50 -17.70 -18.52
C LYS A 49 1.90 -18.37 -17.21
N ASN A 50 3.13 -18.17 -16.72
CA ASN A 50 3.62 -18.76 -15.49
C ASN A 50 2.97 -18.16 -14.24
N TYR A 51 2.37 -16.97 -14.35
CA TYR A 51 1.69 -16.27 -13.25
C TYR A 51 0.22 -16.70 -13.10
N LYS A 52 -0.32 -17.48 -14.05
CA LYS A 52 -1.75 -17.87 -14.13
C LYS A 52 -2.07 -19.21 -13.44
N TYR A 53 -1.13 -19.82 -12.74
CA TYR A 53 -1.24 -21.18 -12.19
C TYR A 53 -1.65 -21.22 -10.71
N ASP A 54 -2.36 -20.20 -10.22
CA ASP A 54 -2.77 -20.07 -8.82
C ASP A 54 -3.39 -21.37 -8.25
N GLY A 55 -3.06 -21.68 -7.00
CA GLY A 55 -3.49 -22.91 -6.31
C GLY A 55 -2.79 -24.20 -6.76
N THR A 56 -1.66 -24.13 -7.49
CA THR A 56 -0.87 -25.31 -7.88
C THR A 56 0.61 -25.16 -7.53
N ASP A 57 1.32 -26.28 -7.36
CA ASP A 57 2.79 -26.27 -7.14
C ASP A 57 3.54 -25.50 -8.24
N ARG A 58 2.97 -25.41 -9.44
CA ARG A 58 3.57 -24.71 -10.57
C ARG A 58 3.64 -23.20 -10.37
N TRP A 59 2.73 -22.62 -9.59
CA TRP A 59 2.73 -21.20 -9.29
C TRP A 59 3.97 -20.77 -8.50
N TRP A 60 4.55 -21.66 -7.68
CA TRP A 60 5.81 -21.40 -6.96
C TRP A 60 6.99 -21.12 -7.88
N GLY A 61 6.91 -21.50 -9.15
CA GLY A 61 8.02 -21.30 -10.08
C GLY A 61 8.40 -19.84 -10.29
N VAL A 62 7.44 -18.92 -10.32
CA VAL A 62 7.75 -17.48 -10.44
C VAL A 62 8.30 -16.91 -9.14
N VAL A 63 7.78 -17.35 -7.99
CA VAL A 63 8.28 -16.97 -6.66
C VAL A 63 9.74 -17.39 -6.52
N HIS A 64 10.03 -18.67 -6.78
CA HIS A 64 11.40 -19.18 -6.74
C HIS A 64 12.33 -18.46 -7.72
N ALA A 65 11.89 -18.21 -8.95
CA ALA A 65 12.71 -17.52 -9.93
C ALA A 65 13.11 -16.10 -9.47
N VAL A 66 12.18 -15.34 -8.87
CA VAL A 66 12.48 -14.03 -8.27
C VAL A 66 13.55 -14.15 -7.17
N TYR A 67 13.29 -14.98 -6.16
CA TYR A 67 14.21 -15.13 -5.03
C TYR A 67 15.60 -15.60 -5.47
N ILE A 68 15.67 -16.62 -6.33
CA ILE A 68 16.95 -17.16 -6.80
C ILE A 68 17.71 -16.09 -7.60
N LEU A 69 17.05 -15.35 -8.49
CA LEU A 69 17.71 -14.28 -9.24
C LEU A 69 18.22 -13.17 -8.32
N GLY A 70 17.47 -12.78 -7.30
CA GLY A 70 17.93 -11.85 -6.26
C GLY A 70 19.15 -12.38 -5.50
N ILE A 71 19.11 -13.65 -5.08
CA ILE A 71 20.24 -14.30 -4.38
C ILE A 71 21.50 -14.37 -5.26
N LEU A 72 21.33 -14.60 -6.57
CA LEU A 72 22.44 -14.66 -7.51
C LEU A 72 23.04 -13.28 -7.83
N GLY A 73 22.29 -12.19 -7.63
CA GLY A 73 22.77 -10.81 -7.77
C GLY A 73 23.38 -10.54 -9.15
N ASP A 74 22.72 -10.98 -10.22
CA ASP A 74 23.23 -10.88 -11.60
C ASP A 74 22.52 -9.78 -12.39
N ALA A 75 23.28 -8.81 -12.91
CA ALA A 75 22.73 -7.66 -13.62
C ALA A 75 21.92 -8.03 -14.88
N ARG A 76 22.13 -9.23 -15.45
CA ARG A 76 21.29 -9.73 -16.56
C ARG A 76 19.82 -9.92 -16.16
N ALA A 77 19.54 -10.05 -14.86
CA ALA A 77 18.22 -10.29 -14.32
C ALA A 77 17.35 -9.04 -14.20
N ILE A 78 17.92 -7.82 -14.22
CA ILE A 78 17.20 -6.57 -13.88
C ILE A 78 15.90 -6.44 -14.68
N GLY A 79 15.96 -6.58 -16.00
CA GLY A 79 14.78 -6.44 -16.85
C GLY A 79 13.70 -7.51 -16.60
N ALA A 80 14.11 -8.73 -16.23
CA ALA A 80 13.16 -9.79 -15.92
C ALA A 80 12.51 -9.60 -14.53
N LEU A 81 13.24 -9.01 -13.59
CA LEU A 81 12.71 -8.67 -12.25
C LEU A 81 11.72 -7.50 -12.32
N LEU A 82 12.01 -6.45 -13.11
CA LEU A 82 11.06 -5.36 -13.37
C LEU A 82 9.74 -5.87 -13.98
N GLU A 83 9.83 -6.73 -15.00
CA GLU A 83 8.66 -7.36 -15.62
C GLU A 83 7.90 -8.27 -14.64
N ALA A 84 8.61 -8.95 -13.73
CA ALA A 84 7.99 -9.72 -12.67
C ALA A 84 7.24 -8.85 -11.65
N GLY A 85 7.72 -7.63 -11.37
CA GLY A 85 7.02 -6.66 -10.53
C GLY A 85 5.67 -6.27 -11.13
N GLU A 86 5.63 -5.94 -12.43
CA GLU A 86 4.39 -5.63 -13.14
C GLU A 86 3.38 -6.79 -13.11
N TYR A 87 3.86 -8.02 -13.36
CA TYR A 87 3.02 -9.20 -13.25
C TYR A 87 2.61 -9.51 -11.81
N GLY A 88 3.48 -9.27 -10.83
CA GLY A 88 3.19 -9.40 -9.41
C GLY A 88 2.00 -8.53 -8.99
N HIS A 89 2.01 -7.25 -9.38
CA HIS A 89 0.89 -6.34 -9.16
C HIS A 89 -0.39 -6.83 -9.86
N LYS A 90 -0.29 -7.13 -11.16
CA LYS A 90 -1.43 -7.56 -11.99
C LYS A 90 -2.12 -8.83 -11.47
N TYR A 91 -1.34 -9.79 -10.98
CA TYR A 91 -1.83 -11.08 -10.50
C TYR A 91 -1.89 -11.17 -8.97
N LYS A 92 -1.64 -10.06 -8.25
CA LYS A 92 -1.67 -9.96 -6.79
C LYS A 92 -0.83 -11.03 -6.10
N ILE A 93 0.43 -11.13 -6.48
CA ILE A 93 1.37 -12.11 -5.92
C ILE A 93 2.21 -11.47 -4.82
N ASP A 94 1.72 -11.57 -3.60
CA ASP A 94 2.35 -10.91 -2.44
C ASP A 94 3.67 -11.59 -2.02
N TRP A 95 3.89 -12.86 -2.39
CA TRP A 95 5.03 -13.68 -1.94
C TRP A 95 6.41 -13.16 -2.31
N PHE A 96 6.49 -12.33 -3.34
CA PHE A 96 7.75 -11.72 -3.75
C PHE A 96 7.69 -10.19 -3.86
N TRP A 97 6.56 -9.57 -3.51
CA TRP A 97 6.42 -8.12 -3.56
C TRP A 97 7.44 -7.47 -2.63
N ASP A 98 7.40 -7.87 -1.35
CA ASP A 98 8.24 -7.33 -0.28
C ASP A 98 9.75 -7.52 -0.50
N VAL A 99 10.16 -8.59 -1.19
CA VAL A 99 11.58 -8.92 -1.36
C VAL A 99 12.21 -8.31 -2.61
N MET A 100 11.41 -7.61 -3.44
CA MET A 100 11.91 -7.14 -4.73
C MET A 100 12.95 -6.04 -4.59
N SER A 101 12.77 -5.16 -3.61
CA SER A 101 13.77 -4.15 -3.24
C SER A 101 15.15 -4.77 -2.95
N GLU A 102 15.18 -5.88 -2.18
CA GLU A 102 16.39 -6.62 -1.86
C GLU A 102 16.96 -7.38 -3.08
N CYS A 103 16.11 -7.90 -3.97
CA CYS A 103 16.58 -8.55 -5.19
C CYS A 103 17.40 -7.60 -6.05
N PHE A 104 16.95 -6.35 -6.19
CA PHE A 104 17.69 -5.31 -6.89
C PHE A 104 18.93 -4.84 -6.11
N SER A 105 18.84 -4.69 -4.79
CA SER A 105 19.97 -4.24 -3.95
C SER A 105 21.18 -5.18 -4.05
N ARG A 106 20.94 -6.50 -4.14
CA ARG A 106 21.99 -7.53 -4.30
C ARG A 106 22.68 -7.52 -5.65
N ILE A 107 22.06 -6.93 -6.69
CA ILE A 107 22.73 -6.65 -7.95
C ILE A 107 23.73 -5.49 -7.78
N GLY A 108 23.47 -4.59 -6.82
CA GLY A 108 24.34 -3.48 -6.44
C GLY A 108 24.26 -2.31 -7.42
N PRO A 109 25.32 -1.48 -7.52
CA PRO A 109 25.31 -0.24 -8.30
C PRO A 109 24.96 -0.43 -9.80
N ALA A 110 25.14 -1.64 -10.35
CA ALA A 110 24.75 -1.95 -11.72
C ALA A 110 23.24 -1.87 -11.97
N ALA A 111 22.40 -1.90 -10.92
CA ALA A 111 20.95 -1.75 -11.03
C ALA A 111 20.49 -0.29 -11.11
N ILE A 112 21.25 0.66 -10.55
CA ILE A 112 20.83 2.05 -10.33
C ILE A 112 20.24 2.69 -11.58
N GLN A 113 20.97 2.65 -12.70
CA GLN A 113 20.54 3.32 -13.93
C GLN A 113 19.18 2.80 -14.43
N ARG A 114 18.95 1.48 -14.37
CA ARG A 114 17.69 0.88 -14.83
C ARG A 114 16.52 1.15 -13.89
N LEU A 115 16.78 1.22 -12.58
CA LEU A 115 15.77 1.60 -11.60
C LEU A 115 15.35 3.06 -11.78
N LYS A 116 16.34 3.96 -12.00
CA LYS A 116 16.08 5.38 -12.30
C LYS A 116 15.23 5.55 -13.56
N GLU A 117 15.58 4.85 -14.64
CA GLU A 117 14.82 4.84 -15.89
C GLU A 117 13.38 4.32 -15.70
N TYR A 118 13.20 3.29 -14.87
CA TYR A 118 11.87 2.75 -14.58
C TYR A 118 11.01 3.76 -13.81
N ILE A 119 11.51 4.26 -12.68
CA ILE A 119 10.81 5.24 -11.83
C ILE A 119 10.46 6.49 -12.65
N ASP A 120 11.42 7.04 -13.41
CA ASP A 120 11.17 8.22 -14.24
C ASP A 120 10.11 7.95 -15.34
N GLY A 121 10.08 6.74 -15.90
CA GLY A 121 9.10 6.33 -16.90
C GLY A 121 7.67 6.20 -16.40
N ILE A 122 7.47 6.03 -15.08
CA ILE A 122 6.14 5.88 -14.47
C ILE A 122 5.78 7.02 -13.50
N LYS A 123 6.67 7.97 -13.26
CA LYS A 123 6.50 9.03 -12.24
C LYS A 123 5.23 9.88 -12.39
N SER A 124 4.67 9.96 -13.59
CA SER A 124 3.47 10.76 -13.90
C SER A 124 2.20 9.92 -14.01
N LEU A 125 2.28 8.61 -13.77
CA LEU A 125 1.15 7.70 -13.89
C LEU A 125 0.49 7.53 -12.51
N GLU A 126 -0.76 7.94 -12.40
CA GLU A 126 -1.61 7.63 -11.25
C GLU A 126 -1.79 6.10 -11.14
N ASP A 127 -1.90 5.57 -9.92
CA ASP A 127 -2.05 4.14 -9.59
C ASP A 127 -0.89 3.21 -9.98
N HIS A 128 0.27 3.76 -10.34
CA HIS A 128 1.49 2.98 -10.56
C HIS A 128 2.44 3.10 -9.35
N ASP A 129 2.74 1.95 -8.75
CA ASP A 129 3.65 1.88 -7.61
C ASP A 129 5.09 1.58 -8.06
N SER A 130 6.04 2.32 -7.50
CA SER A 130 7.49 2.10 -7.64
C SER A 130 8.20 1.90 -6.30
N HIS A 131 7.45 1.53 -5.26
CA HIS A 131 7.95 1.38 -3.89
C HIS A 131 9.13 0.41 -3.82
N ASN A 132 9.10 -0.68 -4.59
CA ASN A 132 10.19 -1.65 -4.62
C ASN A 132 11.47 -1.10 -5.25
N GLU A 133 11.35 -0.34 -6.34
CA GLU A 133 12.49 0.29 -7.01
C GLU A 133 13.06 1.44 -6.17
N GLN A 134 12.21 2.21 -5.49
CA GLN A 134 12.63 3.23 -4.53
C GLN A 134 13.37 2.60 -3.35
N GLY A 135 12.78 1.58 -2.71
CA GLY A 135 13.39 0.83 -1.62
C GLY A 135 14.71 0.15 -2.03
N ALA A 136 14.80 -0.34 -3.28
CA ALA A 136 16.05 -0.87 -3.83
C ALA A 136 17.15 0.20 -3.89
N LEU A 137 16.82 1.41 -4.37
CA LEU A 137 17.74 2.53 -4.41
C LEU A 137 18.15 2.96 -2.98
N TRP A 138 17.24 2.97 -2.00
CA TRP A 138 17.62 3.22 -0.61
C TRP A 138 18.50 2.12 0.00
N ASN A 139 18.23 0.85 -0.30
CA ASN A 139 19.09 -0.26 0.10
C ASN A 139 20.51 -0.12 -0.52
N ILE A 140 20.60 0.28 -1.79
CA ILE A 140 21.89 0.55 -2.46
C ILE A 140 22.57 1.79 -1.84
N TRP A 141 21.81 2.84 -1.55
CA TRP A 141 22.30 4.06 -0.89
C TRP A 141 22.97 3.74 0.45
N GLU A 142 22.38 2.84 1.25
CA GLU A 142 22.92 2.40 2.54
C GLU A 142 24.19 1.56 2.37
N LEU A 143 24.16 0.60 1.43
CA LEU A 143 25.25 -0.38 1.23
C LEU A 143 26.46 0.18 0.48
N TYR A 144 26.28 1.18 -0.39
CA TYR A 144 27.30 1.71 -1.29
C TYR A 144 27.44 3.24 -1.14
N PRO A 145 28.23 3.72 -0.17
CA PRO A 145 28.32 5.15 0.18
C PRO A 145 28.67 6.09 -0.99
N GLU A 146 29.40 5.61 -1.99
CA GLU A 146 29.77 6.35 -3.19
C GLU A 146 28.57 6.71 -4.08
N THR A 147 27.45 6.00 -3.93
CA THR A 147 26.22 6.17 -4.72
C THR A 147 25.25 7.18 -4.11
N LYS A 148 25.46 7.55 -2.83
CA LYS A 148 24.48 8.34 -2.05
C LYS A 148 24.04 9.62 -2.75
N LYS A 149 25.01 10.40 -3.18
CA LYS A 149 24.76 11.68 -3.87
C LYS A 149 23.97 11.47 -5.17
N GLU A 150 24.32 10.47 -5.97
CA GLU A 150 23.63 10.20 -7.24
C GLU A 150 22.16 9.83 -7.04
N ILE A 151 21.87 9.04 -6.00
CA ILE A 151 20.52 8.57 -5.68
C ILE A 151 19.70 9.71 -5.07
N GLU A 152 20.28 10.48 -4.14
CA GLU A 152 19.62 11.66 -3.57
C GLU A 152 19.35 12.74 -4.63
N ASP A 153 20.30 13.02 -5.53
CA ASP A 153 20.09 13.98 -6.62
C ASP A 153 18.93 13.53 -7.51
N PHE A 154 18.84 12.23 -7.83
CA PHE A 154 17.75 11.68 -8.63
C PHE A 154 16.39 11.82 -7.93
N PHE A 155 16.27 11.42 -6.65
CA PHE A 155 15.01 11.56 -5.94
C PHE A 155 14.60 13.01 -5.74
N TYR A 156 15.57 13.91 -5.53
CA TYR A 156 15.30 15.34 -5.51
C TYR A 156 14.73 15.82 -6.85
N ASP A 157 15.33 15.40 -7.98
CA ASP A 157 14.83 15.73 -9.33
C ASP A 157 13.39 15.22 -9.54
N ILE A 158 13.05 14.04 -9.02
CA ILE A 158 11.67 13.53 -9.04
C ILE A 158 10.74 14.42 -8.20
N ILE A 159 11.12 14.79 -6.97
CA ILE A 159 10.28 15.63 -6.10
C ILE A 159 9.94 16.97 -6.76
N VAL A 160 10.93 17.64 -7.36
CA VAL A 160 10.74 18.97 -7.96
C VAL A 160 10.16 18.92 -9.37
N SER A 161 9.96 17.72 -9.95
CA SER A 161 9.36 17.57 -11.26
C SER A 161 7.86 17.90 -11.21
N PRO A 162 7.34 18.77 -12.10
CA PRO A 162 5.94 19.21 -12.06
C PRO A 162 4.94 18.13 -12.48
N ASP A 163 5.39 17.11 -13.20
CA ASP A 163 4.59 15.98 -13.68
C ASP A 163 4.61 14.79 -12.72
N THR A 164 5.36 14.86 -11.62
CA THR A 164 5.41 13.78 -10.64
C THR A 164 4.10 13.67 -9.88
N ASP A 165 3.62 12.43 -9.81
CA ASP A 165 2.46 12.00 -9.03
C ASP A 165 2.60 12.41 -7.55
N TYR A 166 1.47 12.79 -6.95
CA TYR A 166 1.43 13.37 -5.60
C TYR A 166 1.76 12.34 -4.52
N THR A 167 1.42 11.07 -4.72
CA THR A 167 1.73 9.97 -3.80
C THR A 167 3.21 9.62 -3.89
N LEU A 168 3.78 9.54 -5.10
CA LEU A 168 5.23 9.38 -5.26
C LEU A 168 6.01 10.53 -4.60
N ARG A 169 5.58 11.78 -4.81
CA ARG A 169 6.21 12.95 -4.17
C ARG A 169 6.12 12.85 -2.64
N ALA A 170 4.96 12.45 -2.11
CA ALA A 170 4.74 12.28 -0.67
C ALA A 170 5.70 11.26 -0.05
N HIS A 171 5.85 10.08 -0.66
CA HIS A 171 6.78 9.05 -0.20
C HIS A 171 8.23 9.56 -0.15
N LEU A 172 8.71 10.16 -1.23
CA LEU A 172 10.10 10.65 -1.30
C LEU A 172 10.37 11.80 -0.32
N ILE A 173 9.41 12.71 -0.11
CA ILE A 173 9.52 13.74 0.93
C ILE A 173 9.66 13.10 2.32
N GLY A 174 8.86 12.07 2.61
CA GLY A 174 8.98 11.28 3.82
C GLY A 174 10.38 10.68 3.98
N ASP A 175 10.88 10.00 2.95
CA ASP A 175 12.20 9.38 2.98
C ASP A 175 13.32 10.39 3.29
N PHE A 176 13.30 11.57 2.64
CA PHE A 176 14.26 12.64 2.92
C PHE A 176 14.14 13.23 4.33
N ALA A 177 12.91 13.35 4.84
CA ALA A 177 12.69 13.80 6.22
C ALA A 177 13.22 12.77 7.22
N GLN A 178 13.06 11.47 6.94
CA GLN A 178 13.52 10.36 7.77
C GLN A 178 15.05 10.35 7.96
N ILE A 179 15.80 10.69 6.91
CA ILE A 179 17.27 10.86 6.94
C ILE A 179 17.71 12.26 7.35
N ASN A 180 16.79 13.08 7.86
CA ASN A 180 17.04 14.42 8.39
C ASN A 180 17.70 15.40 7.39
N ARG A 181 17.27 15.39 6.11
CA ARG A 181 17.64 16.41 5.11
C ARG A 181 16.87 17.72 5.34
N SER A 182 17.10 18.32 6.51
CA SER A 182 16.44 19.55 6.98
C SER A 182 16.71 20.77 6.09
N ASP A 183 17.78 20.75 5.28
CA ASP A 183 18.05 21.74 4.25
C ASP A 183 16.97 21.78 3.15
N LEU A 184 16.26 20.67 2.93
CA LEU A 184 15.17 20.57 1.95
C LEU A 184 13.80 20.95 2.52
N ARG A 185 13.68 21.20 3.83
CA ARG A 185 12.40 21.54 4.47
C ARG A 185 11.65 22.68 3.76
N PRO A 186 12.28 23.80 3.35
CA PRO A 186 11.57 24.86 2.63
C PRO A 186 10.93 24.40 1.31
N VAL A 187 11.55 23.43 0.61
CA VAL A 187 11.01 22.84 -0.63
C VAL A 187 9.79 21.99 -0.29
N PHE A 188 9.87 21.17 0.75
CA PHE A 188 8.76 20.30 1.16
C PHE A 188 7.54 21.11 1.60
N GLU A 189 7.75 22.15 2.41
CA GLU A 189 6.68 23.05 2.85
C GLU A 189 6.00 23.74 1.66
N ASP A 190 6.75 24.13 0.62
CA ASP A 190 6.19 24.71 -0.61
C ASP A 190 5.32 23.70 -1.38
N CYS A 191 5.74 22.43 -1.49
CA CYS A 191 4.91 21.37 -2.07
C CYS A 191 3.61 21.17 -1.28
N PHE A 192 3.67 21.17 0.06
CA PHE A 192 2.48 21.09 0.90
C PHE A 192 1.56 22.31 0.73
N GLU A 193 2.10 23.52 0.62
CA GLU A 193 1.29 24.72 0.39
C GLU A 193 0.53 24.65 -0.93
N LYS A 194 1.20 24.17 -1.99
CA LYS A 194 0.63 24.02 -3.33
C LYS A 194 -0.32 22.82 -3.48
N GLY A 195 -0.42 21.95 -2.47
CA GLY A 195 -1.22 20.72 -2.54
C GLY A 195 -0.60 19.66 -3.45
N GLU A 196 0.72 19.70 -3.63
CA GLU A 196 1.52 18.76 -4.43
C GLU A 196 1.92 17.50 -3.65
N VAL A 197 1.50 17.40 -2.39
CA VAL A 197 1.69 16.22 -1.55
C VAL A 197 0.34 15.59 -1.31
N ASP A 198 0.23 14.28 -1.53
CA ASP A 198 -0.97 13.54 -1.13
C ASP A 198 -1.03 13.42 0.40
N LEU A 199 -1.93 14.19 1.01
CA LEU A 199 -2.11 14.23 2.46
C LEU A 199 -2.67 12.93 3.06
N ASP A 200 -3.26 12.04 2.25
CA ASP A 200 -3.66 10.72 2.75
C ASP A 200 -2.45 9.79 2.94
N THR A 201 -1.43 9.97 2.10
CA THR A 201 -0.14 9.26 2.17
C THR A 201 0.81 9.87 3.22
N PHE A 202 0.99 11.19 3.23
CA PHE A 202 1.96 11.85 4.12
C PHE A 202 1.49 13.23 4.57
N THR A 203 1.27 13.41 5.88
CA THR A 203 0.79 14.67 6.45
C THR A 203 1.91 15.61 6.88
N ARG A 204 1.56 16.86 7.20
CA ARG A 204 2.51 17.82 7.79
C ARG A 204 3.01 17.36 9.16
N GLU A 205 2.15 16.75 9.95
CA GLU A 205 2.55 16.17 11.22
C GLU A 205 3.50 14.99 11.05
N ASP A 206 3.35 14.20 9.99
CA ASP A 206 4.31 13.15 9.66
C ASP A 206 5.66 13.77 9.27
N LEU A 207 5.66 14.86 8.49
CA LEU A 207 6.87 15.62 8.16
C LEU A 207 7.58 16.10 9.44
N ASP A 208 6.85 16.72 10.37
CA ASP A 208 7.40 17.17 11.64
C ASP A 208 7.84 15.98 12.51
N TYR A 209 7.08 14.90 12.54
CA TYR A 209 7.44 13.68 13.28
C TYR A 209 8.75 13.10 12.75
N PHE A 210 8.91 12.97 11.43
CA PHE A 210 10.13 12.42 10.82
C PHE A 210 11.34 13.28 11.11
N PHE A 211 11.28 14.60 10.90
CA PHE A 211 12.41 15.48 11.23
C PHE A 211 12.79 15.48 12.72
N ASN A 212 11.82 15.33 13.62
CA ASN A 212 12.06 15.49 15.07
C ASN A 212 12.33 14.17 15.80
N ARG A 213 11.80 13.06 15.30
CA ARG A 213 11.76 11.78 16.02
C ARG A 213 12.44 10.65 15.27
N VAL A 214 12.60 10.79 13.95
CA VAL A 214 13.21 9.77 13.13
C VAL A 214 14.58 10.26 12.64
N ASN A 215 15.54 9.33 12.57
CA ASN A 215 16.88 9.58 12.06
C ASN A 215 17.48 8.25 11.65
N GLU A 216 16.84 7.60 10.70
CA GLU A 216 17.22 6.27 10.22
C GLU A 216 17.04 6.19 8.71
N SER A 217 17.76 5.25 8.09
CA SER A 217 17.68 5.02 6.65
C SER A 217 16.30 4.44 6.29
N PRO A 218 15.66 4.89 5.19
CA PRO A 218 14.46 4.26 4.64
C PRO A 218 14.75 2.87 4.05
N ALA A 219 16.04 2.50 3.96
CA ALA A 219 16.47 1.18 3.55
C ALA A 219 15.81 0.09 4.41
N PHE A 220 15.20 -0.88 3.74
CA PHE A 220 14.56 -2.04 4.35
C PHE A 220 15.12 -3.33 3.73
N PRO A 221 16.28 -3.81 4.22
CA PRO A 221 16.92 -5.01 3.69
C PRO A 221 16.22 -6.29 4.17
N TYR A 222 16.14 -7.29 3.30
CA TYR A 222 15.56 -8.60 3.62
C TYR A 222 16.60 -9.72 3.57
N ASP A 223 16.49 -10.72 4.46
CA ASP A 223 17.22 -11.98 4.27
C ASP A 223 16.44 -12.92 3.35
N ILE A 224 16.58 -12.71 2.05
CA ILE A 224 15.93 -13.56 1.04
C ILE A 224 16.51 -14.98 0.95
N GLU A 225 17.70 -15.23 1.51
CA GLU A 225 18.26 -16.59 1.57
C GLU A 225 17.60 -17.40 2.69
N ALA A 226 17.17 -16.76 3.78
CA ALA A 226 16.45 -17.40 4.88
C ALA A 226 15.18 -18.12 4.41
N PHE A 227 14.56 -17.68 3.32
CA PHE A 227 13.41 -18.36 2.69
C PHE A 227 13.67 -19.86 2.44
N TYR A 228 14.90 -20.24 2.11
CA TYR A 228 15.31 -21.62 1.80
C TYR A 228 15.86 -22.37 3.03
N SER A 229 15.91 -21.72 4.19
CA SER A 229 16.40 -22.33 5.43
C SER A 229 15.47 -23.45 5.90
N PRO A 230 16.00 -24.48 6.61
CA PRO A 230 15.17 -25.51 7.22
C PRO A 230 14.13 -24.94 8.20
N GLU A 231 14.47 -23.86 8.90
CA GLU A 231 13.64 -23.21 9.91
C GLU A 231 12.41 -22.54 9.29
N GLU A 232 12.61 -21.69 8.28
CA GLU A 232 11.51 -21.00 7.59
C GLU A 232 10.60 -21.98 6.84
N ARG A 233 11.17 -23.03 6.25
CA ARG A 233 10.38 -24.11 5.64
C ARG A 233 9.52 -24.86 6.65
N ALA A 234 10.07 -25.15 7.84
CA ALA A 234 9.30 -25.79 8.90
C ALA A 234 8.15 -24.90 9.39
N LYS A 235 8.39 -23.60 9.54
CA LYS A 235 7.35 -22.62 9.89
C LYS A 235 6.23 -22.56 8.85
N ARG A 236 6.57 -22.48 7.56
CA ARG A 236 5.57 -22.49 6.48
C ARG A 236 4.77 -23.78 6.46
N LYS A 237 5.43 -24.94 6.60
CA LYS A 237 4.74 -26.22 6.72
C LYS A 237 3.76 -26.25 7.89
N GLU A 238 4.18 -25.83 9.09
CA GLU A 238 3.31 -25.78 10.26
C GLU A 238 2.11 -24.85 10.04
N ARG A 239 2.32 -23.71 9.37
CA ARG A 239 1.24 -22.80 9.00
C ARG A 239 0.21 -23.49 8.09
N TRP A 240 0.67 -24.20 7.05
CA TRP A 240 -0.21 -24.88 6.10
C TRP A 240 -0.95 -26.03 6.76
N ASP A 241 -0.27 -26.83 7.58
CA ASP A 241 -0.90 -27.91 8.34
C ASP A 241 -2.07 -27.35 9.21
N LYS A 242 -1.90 -26.17 9.84
CA LYS A 242 -2.97 -25.50 10.60
C LYS A 242 -4.09 -24.93 9.73
N GLU A 243 -3.78 -24.39 8.57
CA GLU A 243 -4.78 -23.87 7.62
C GLU A 243 -5.64 -25.03 7.06
N ASP A 244 -5.03 -26.16 6.76
CA ASP A 244 -5.71 -27.39 6.31
C ASP A 244 -6.59 -27.98 7.43
N GLU A 245 -6.07 -28.11 8.66
CA GLU A 245 -6.86 -28.56 9.82
C GLU A 245 -8.10 -27.67 10.04
N ARG A 246 -7.95 -26.34 9.91
CA ARG A 246 -9.06 -25.40 10.04
C ARG A 246 -10.07 -25.51 8.89
N ALA A 247 -9.62 -25.86 7.68
CA ALA A 247 -10.51 -26.04 6.52
C ALA A 247 -11.31 -27.35 6.60
N GLU A 248 -10.74 -28.40 7.20
CA GLU A 248 -11.40 -29.71 7.37
C GLU A 248 -12.41 -29.73 8.54
N ASP A 249 -12.16 -28.95 9.59
CA ASP A 249 -13.12 -28.71 10.68
C ASP A 249 -14.23 -27.75 10.22
N GLY A 250 -15.14 -28.26 9.38
CA GLY A 250 -16.39 -27.57 9.02
C GLY A 250 -17.19 -27.26 10.27
N ASN A 251 -16.99 -26.06 10.82
CA ASN A 251 -17.48 -25.70 12.14
C ASN A 251 -19.02 -25.63 12.12
N VAL A 252 -19.67 -26.48 12.91
CA VAL A 252 -21.13 -26.49 13.08
C VAL A 252 -21.64 -25.11 13.52
N GLU A 253 -20.86 -24.37 14.29
CA GLU A 253 -21.18 -23.01 14.71
C GLU A 253 -21.25 -22.06 13.51
N ASP A 254 -20.30 -22.12 12.59
CA ASP A 254 -20.30 -21.32 11.35
C ASP A 254 -21.51 -21.68 10.48
N TYR A 255 -21.81 -22.97 10.33
CA TYR A 255 -23.03 -23.42 9.63
C TYR A 255 -24.30 -22.91 10.32
N VAL A 256 -24.37 -22.94 11.65
CA VAL A 256 -25.54 -22.45 12.40
C VAL A 256 -25.71 -20.93 12.21
N LEU A 257 -24.63 -20.15 12.18
CA LEU A 257 -24.68 -18.71 11.97
C LEU A 257 -25.10 -18.37 10.53
N GLU A 258 -24.51 -19.01 9.52
CA GLU A 258 -24.83 -18.81 8.10
C GLU A 258 -26.30 -19.15 7.79
N TYR A 259 -26.80 -20.27 8.32
CA TYR A 259 -28.16 -20.76 8.07
C TYR A 259 -29.17 -20.38 9.17
N PHE A 260 -28.82 -19.47 10.07
CA PHE A 260 -29.62 -19.14 11.26
C PHE A 260 -31.10 -18.86 10.96
N THR A 261 -31.38 -18.14 9.87
CA THR A 261 -32.75 -17.77 9.45
C THR A 261 -33.51 -18.90 8.75
N ARG A 262 -32.79 -19.93 8.31
CA ARG A 262 -33.32 -21.08 7.57
C ARG A 262 -33.58 -22.30 8.48
N ILE A 263 -32.91 -22.38 9.63
CA ILE A 263 -33.11 -23.47 10.59
C ILE A 263 -34.38 -23.22 11.41
N GLY A 264 -35.37 -24.09 11.27
CA GLY A 264 -36.61 -23.99 12.03
C GLY A 264 -36.38 -24.18 13.54
N ARG A 265 -36.98 -23.32 14.39
CA ARG A 265 -36.80 -23.38 15.87
C ARG A 265 -37.09 -24.75 16.50
N ASN A 266 -38.00 -25.53 15.93
CA ASN A 266 -38.37 -26.86 16.42
C ASN A 266 -37.66 -28.02 15.71
N GLU A 267 -36.84 -27.74 14.69
CA GLU A 267 -36.05 -28.74 13.95
C GLU A 267 -34.93 -29.31 14.82
N GLN A 268 -34.39 -30.45 14.41
CA GLN A 268 -33.21 -31.04 15.04
C GLN A 268 -32.02 -30.11 14.85
N CYS A 269 -31.23 -29.93 15.91
CA CYS A 269 -30.09 -29.03 15.86
C CYS A 269 -28.98 -29.60 14.94
N PRO A 270 -28.39 -28.79 14.04
CA PRO A 270 -27.35 -29.24 13.11
C PRO A 270 -26.10 -29.87 13.76
N CYS A 271 -25.84 -29.57 15.03
CA CYS A 271 -24.76 -30.20 15.81
C CYS A 271 -24.91 -31.70 16.09
N GLY A 272 -26.03 -32.32 15.69
CA GLY A 272 -26.24 -33.76 15.91
C GLY A 272 -26.59 -34.15 17.36
N SER A 273 -26.78 -33.19 18.28
CA SER A 273 -27.10 -33.48 19.69
C SER A 273 -28.46 -34.15 19.95
N GLY A 274 -29.31 -34.29 18.93
CA GLY A 274 -30.68 -34.82 19.04
C GLY A 274 -31.66 -33.89 19.77
N LYS A 275 -31.23 -32.68 20.16
CA LYS A 275 -32.07 -31.64 20.76
C LYS A 275 -32.69 -30.76 19.67
N LYS A 276 -33.87 -30.20 19.95
CA LYS A 276 -34.47 -29.13 19.13
C LYS A 276 -33.54 -27.91 19.11
N PHE A 277 -33.41 -27.22 17.96
CA PHE A 277 -32.54 -26.05 17.79
C PHE A 277 -32.74 -24.99 18.88
N LYS A 278 -34.00 -24.67 19.22
CA LYS A 278 -34.36 -23.73 20.31
C LYS A 278 -33.85 -24.09 21.71
N LYS A 279 -33.48 -25.36 21.96
CA LYS A 279 -32.97 -25.87 23.24
C LYS A 279 -31.48 -26.20 23.18
N CYS A 280 -30.83 -25.89 22.06
CA CYS A 280 -29.43 -26.19 21.83
C CYS A 280 -28.72 -24.90 21.38
N HIS A 281 -28.45 -24.73 20.08
CA HIS A 281 -27.64 -23.62 19.57
C HIS A 281 -28.41 -22.31 19.31
N LEU A 282 -29.75 -22.28 19.36
CA LEU A 282 -30.48 -21.02 19.11
C LEU A 282 -30.11 -19.88 20.09
N PRO A 283 -30.05 -20.07 21.42
CA PRO A 283 -29.71 -18.98 22.33
C PRO A 283 -28.29 -18.45 22.11
N TRP A 284 -27.34 -19.35 21.89
CA TRP A 284 -25.96 -19.01 21.55
C TRP A 284 -25.90 -18.25 20.22
N ALA A 285 -26.61 -18.70 19.18
CA ALA A 285 -26.59 -18.05 17.88
C ALA A 285 -27.29 -16.68 17.89
N GLU A 286 -28.37 -16.52 18.68
CA GLU A 286 -29.02 -15.22 18.91
C GLU A 286 -28.07 -14.23 19.60
N GLU A 287 -27.36 -14.68 20.64
CA GLU A 287 -26.36 -13.88 21.34
C GLU A 287 -25.18 -13.51 20.43
N LYS A 288 -24.61 -14.49 19.72
CA LYS A 288 -23.52 -14.28 18.78
C LYS A 288 -23.87 -13.33 17.65
N ARG A 289 -25.07 -13.44 17.06
CA ARG A 289 -25.51 -12.49 16.02
C ARG A 289 -25.70 -11.07 16.55
N ARG A 290 -26.08 -10.90 17.82
CA ARG A 290 -26.14 -9.57 18.45
C ARG A 290 -24.74 -8.99 18.63
N GLU A 291 -23.79 -9.80 19.12
CA GLU A 291 -22.38 -9.38 19.26
C GLU A 291 -21.77 -9.01 17.91
N MET A 292 -21.94 -9.86 16.88
CA MET A 292 -21.46 -9.59 15.53
C MET A 292 -22.05 -8.29 14.98
N LYS A 293 -23.36 -8.04 15.20
CA LYS A 293 -23.97 -6.79 14.76
C LYS A 293 -23.39 -5.57 15.49
N GLU A 294 -23.17 -5.67 16.81
CA GLU A 294 -22.56 -4.57 17.58
C GLU A 294 -21.10 -4.31 17.16
N GLU A 295 -20.39 -5.34 16.69
CA GLU A 295 -19.05 -5.23 16.12
C GLU A 295 -19.08 -4.62 14.71
N GLU A 296 -19.96 -5.12 13.83
CA GLU A 296 -20.22 -4.56 12.49
C GLU A 296 -20.59 -3.07 12.58
N ASP A 297 -21.51 -2.68 13.48
CA ASP A 297 -21.92 -1.29 13.68
C ASP A 297 -20.72 -0.39 14.12
N LYS A 298 -19.80 -0.94 14.93
CA LYS A 298 -18.58 -0.24 15.35
C LYS A 298 -17.56 -0.13 14.22
N GLU A 299 -17.34 -1.21 13.49
CA GLU A 299 -16.44 -1.26 12.33
C GLU A 299 -16.91 -0.29 11.25
N GLU A 300 -18.21 -0.24 10.97
CA GLU A 300 -18.83 0.71 10.05
C GLU A 300 -18.61 2.16 10.51
N ALA A 301 -18.83 2.46 11.79
CA ALA A 301 -18.56 3.79 12.34
C ALA A 301 -17.08 4.19 12.21
N MET A 302 -16.15 3.29 12.51
CA MET A 302 -14.71 3.52 12.34
C MET A 302 -14.32 3.69 10.86
N TYR A 303 -14.91 2.91 9.96
CA TYR A 303 -14.71 3.02 8.53
C TYR A 303 -15.18 4.37 7.99
N MET A 304 -16.38 4.80 8.38
CA MET A 304 -16.94 6.09 7.98
C MET A 304 -16.10 7.26 8.50
N HIS A 305 -15.61 7.18 9.73
CA HIS A 305 -14.70 8.18 10.28
C HIS A 305 -13.38 8.27 9.49
N ARG A 306 -12.73 7.14 9.21
CA ARG A 306 -11.50 7.11 8.39
C ARG A 306 -11.73 7.63 6.98
N SER A 307 -12.85 7.24 6.36
CA SER A 307 -13.24 7.72 5.03
C SER A 307 -13.44 9.23 5.01
N ALA A 308 -14.03 9.81 6.06
CA ALA A 308 -14.18 11.26 6.17
C ALA A 308 -12.83 11.98 6.31
N ILE A 309 -11.86 11.42 7.04
CA ILE A 309 -10.51 11.99 7.15
C ILE A 309 -9.79 11.94 5.79
N SER A 310 -9.84 10.81 5.11
CA SER A 310 -9.23 10.65 3.77
C SER A 310 -9.85 11.62 2.76
N LEU A 311 -11.18 11.75 2.74
CA LEU A 311 -11.88 12.69 1.85
C LEU A 311 -11.54 14.16 2.15
N GLU A 312 -11.42 14.54 3.44
CA GLU A 312 -10.96 15.87 3.83
C GLU A 312 -9.58 16.17 3.24
N ARG A 313 -8.62 15.26 3.45
CA ARG A 313 -7.22 15.40 3.01
C ARG A 313 -7.08 15.50 1.49
N GLN A 314 -7.78 14.63 0.75
CA GLN A 314 -7.80 14.65 -0.71
C GLN A 314 -8.41 15.95 -1.23
N SER A 315 -9.53 16.38 -0.65
CA SER A 315 -10.23 17.59 -1.06
C SER A 315 -9.43 18.86 -0.72
N GLU A 316 -8.76 18.90 0.43
CA GLU A 316 -7.87 20.01 0.79
C GLU A 316 -6.72 20.14 -0.20
N SER A 317 -6.06 19.02 -0.52
CA SER A 317 -4.96 18.99 -1.49
C SER A 317 -5.42 19.49 -2.87
N ALA A 318 -6.60 19.06 -3.31
CA ALA A 318 -7.19 19.52 -4.57
C ALA A 318 -7.57 21.01 -4.57
N LEU A 319 -8.10 21.54 -3.46
CA LEU A 319 -8.37 22.98 -3.29
C LEU A 319 -7.09 23.79 -3.37
N ARG A 320 -6.03 23.35 -2.67
CA ARG A 320 -4.72 24.00 -2.70
C ARG A 320 -4.14 24.05 -4.10
N ARG A 321 -4.17 22.94 -4.85
CA ARG A 321 -3.72 22.90 -6.26
C ARG A 321 -4.49 23.88 -7.15
N THR A 322 -5.81 23.91 -7.01
CA THR A 322 -6.68 24.81 -7.78
C THR A 322 -6.39 26.28 -7.46
N LEU A 323 -6.09 26.61 -6.20
CA LEU A 323 -5.74 27.96 -5.79
C LEU A 323 -4.29 28.32 -6.15
N ALA A 324 -3.36 27.37 -6.11
CA ALA A 324 -1.98 27.53 -6.52
C ALA A 324 -1.86 27.91 -8.00
N SER A 325 -2.59 27.22 -8.88
CA SER A 325 -2.59 27.52 -10.32
C SER A 325 -3.15 28.90 -10.68
N LYS A 326 -3.79 29.58 -9.71
CA LYS A 326 -4.35 30.92 -9.84
C LYS A 326 -3.59 31.98 -9.04
N ASP A 327 -2.46 31.63 -8.41
CA ASP A 327 -1.71 32.50 -7.49
C ASP A 327 -2.55 32.98 -6.28
N LEU A 328 -3.49 32.15 -5.81
CA LEU A 328 -4.45 32.47 -4.75
C LEU A 328 -4.27 31.64 -3.46
N LEU A 329 -3.08 31.09 -3.21
CA LEU A 329 -2.80 30.27 -2.01
C LEU A 329 -3.13 30.98 -0.68
N SER A 330 -2.97 32.30 -0.64
CA SER A 330 -3.31 33.13 0.53
C SER A 330 -4.79 33.04 0.97
N ILE A 331 -5.67 32.50 0.13
CA ILE A 331 -7.10 32.33 0.40
C ILE A 331 -7.39 31.03 1.18
N VAL A 332 -6.52 30.02 1.10
CA VAL A 332 -6.75 28.69 1.73
C VAL A 332 -7.15 28.81 3.22
N PRO A 333 -6.45 29.59 4.07
CA PRO A 333 -6.84 29.74 5.48
C PRO A 333 -8.23 30.35 5.67
N GLN A 334 -8.62 31.33 4.83
CA GLN A 334 -9.95 31.95 4.89
C GLN A 334 -11.04 30.94 4.53
N LEU A 335 -10.78 30.08 3.54
CA LEU A 335 -11.72 29.06 3.10
C LEU A 335 -11.99 28.03 4.21
N LYS A 336 -10.93 27.57 4.89
CA LYS A 336 -11.03 26.70 6.07
C LYS A 336 -11.78 27.37 7.22
N GLU A 337 -11.46 28.63 7.52
CA GLU A 337 -12.16 29.41 8.55
C GLU A 337 -13.66 29.50 8.26
N LYS A 338 -14.06 29.80 7.01
CA LYS A 338 -15.48 29.87 6.62
C LYS A 338 -16.20 28.53 6.65
N ALA A 339 -15.53 27.43 6.31
CA ALA A 339 -16.09 26.10 6.48
C ALA A 339 -16.37 25.82 7.97
N LEU A 340 -15.41 26.11 8.86
CA LEU A 340 -15.55 25.89 10.30
C LEU A 340 -16.61 26.82 10.93
N GLU A 341 -16.70 28.09 10.52
CA GLU A 341 -17.78 29.00 10.93
C GLU A 341 -19.14 28.43 10.60
N ALA A 342 -19.31 27.89 9.39
CA ALA A 342 -20.58 27.32 8.95
C ALA A 342 -20.93 26.04 9.72
N ILE A 343 -19.95 25.17 10.00
CA ILE A 343 -20.13 23.94 10.80
C ILE A 343 -20.55 24.27 12.23
N LYS A 344 -19.98 25.32 12.82
CA LYS A 344 -20.25 25.74 14.21
C LYS A 344 -21.50 26.62 14.34
N ALA A 345 -22.11 27.03 13.24
CA ALA A 345 -23.27 27.91 13.26
C ALA A 345 -24.49 27.21 13.87
N PRO A 346 -25.32 27.91 14.68
CA PRO A 346 -26.55 27.34 15.20
C PRO A 346 -27.49 26.86 14.06
N ASP A 347 -28.15 25.72 14.24
CA ASP A 347 -29.08 25.13 13.24
C ASP A 347 -30.06 26.14 12.63
N ALA A 348 -30.63 27.02 13.44
CA ALA A 348 -31.59 28.04 12.99
C ALA A 348 -30.95 29.08 12.05
N GLU A 349 -29.69 29.41 12.28
CA GLU A 349 -28.92 30.34 11.44
C GLU A 349 -28.44 29.66 10.16
N PHE A 350 -27.90 28.43 10.27
CA PHE A 350 -27.46 27.64 9.13
C PHE A 350 -28.61 27.33 8.17
N ARG A 351 -29.77 26.87 8.66
CA ARG A 351 -30.96 26.60 7.83
C ARG A 351 -31.47 27.83 7.09
N LYS A 352 -31.25 29.03 7.63
CA LYS A 352 -31.71 30.29 7.03
C LYS A 352 -30.77 30.78 5.93
N LYS A 353 -29.46 30.64 6.11
CA LYS A 353 -28.46 31.23 5.21
C LYS A 353 -27.81 30.22 4.25
N GLY A 354 -27.73 28.95 4.64
CA GLY A 354 -27.03 27.87 3.92
C GLY A 354 -25.51 28.07 3.86
N ILE A 355 -24.78 27.02 3.49
CA ILE A 355 -23.31 27.03 3.40
C ILE A 355 -22.80 28.11 2.42
N MET A 356 -23.48 28.29 1.29
CA MET A 356 -23.07 29.25 0.26
C MET A 356 -22.92 30.68 0.79
N SER A 357 -23.73 31.08 1.78
CA SER A 357 -23.65 32.43 2.36
C SER A 357 -22.33 32.71 3.10
N TYR A 358 -21.74 31.68 3.72
CA TYR A 358 -20.49 31.79 4.47
C TYR A 358 -19.29 31.87 3.51
N ILE A 359 -19.35 31.15 2.39
CA ILE A 359 -18.23 31.01 1.46
C ILE A 359 -18.28 32.04 0.33
N GLN A 360 -19.44 32.66 0.05
CA GLN A 360 -19.59 33.66 -1.01
C GLN A 360 -18.55 34.80 -0.96
N PRO A 361 -18.19 35.36 0.21
CA PRO A 361 -17.14 36.38 0.29
C PRO A 361 -15.77 35.87 -0.20
N VAL A 362 -15.46 34.61 0.05
CA VAL A 362 -14.23 33.96 -0.40
C VAL A 362 -14.30 33.63 -1.88
N LEU A 363 -15.40 33.04 -2.34
CA LEU A 363 -15.63 32.71 -3.75
C LEU A 363 -15.55 33.95 -4.65
N SER A 364 -15.98 35.12 -4.16
CA SER A 364 -15.91 36.38 -4.93
C SER A 364 -14.48 36.87 -5.23
N GLN A 365 -13.48 36.33 -4.52
CA GLN A 365 -12.06 36.61 -4.76
C GLN A 365 -11.45 35.70 -5.83
N ILE A 366 -12.16 34.64 -6.25
CA ILE A 366 -11.67 33.65 -7.21
C ILE A 366 -12.28 33.94 -8.57
N THR A 367 -11.44 34.04 -9.60
CA THR A 367 -11.90 34.16 -10.98
C THR A 367 -11.99 32.77 -11.61
N PHE A 368 -13.18 32.44 -12.09
CA PHE A 368 -13.46 31.21 -12.83
C PHE A 368 -13.61 31.53 -14.32
N GLU A 369 -12.89 30.80 -15.17
CA GLU A 369 -12.89 30.96 -16.63
C GLU A 369 -14.24 30.59 -17.25
N ASN A 370 -14.92 29.61 -16.66
CA ASN A 370 -16.17 29.10 -17.14
C ASN A 370 -17.00 28.46 -16.02
N LYS A 371 -18.27 28.13 -16.33
CA LYS A 371 -19.19 27.53 -15.37
C LYS A 371 -18.71 26.17 -14.85
N LYS A 372 -18.05 25.38 -15.70
CA LYS A 372 -17.55 24.06 -15.33
C LYS A 372 -16.47 24.17 -14.25
N GLU A 373 -15.53 25.10 -14.39
CA GLU A 373 -14.49 25.32 -13.39
C GLU A 373 -15.07 25.73 -12.03
N LEU A 374 -16.10 26.59 -12.01
CA LEU A 374 -16.82 26.92 -10.79
C LEU A 374 -17.52 25.69 -10.19
N GLU A 375 -18.16 24.87 -11.01
CA GLU A 375 -18.82 23.64 -10.57
C GLU A 375 -17.81 22.63 -9.98
N ASP A 376 -16.68 22.43 -10.65
CA ASP A 376 -15.60 21.53 -10.21
C ASP A 376 -15.03 22.02 -8.86
N PHE A 377 -14.68 23.31 -8.74
CA PHE A 377 -14.20 23.89 -7.48
C PHE A 377 -15.23 23.77 -6.36
N THR A 378 -16.50 24.06 -6.65
CA THR A 378 -17.58 23.97 -5.67
C THR A 378 -17.80 22.52 -5.23
N GLY A 379 -17.67 21.55 -6.15
CA GLY A 379 -17.73 20.12 -5.83
C GLY A 379 -16.66 19.72 -4.81
N ILE A 380 -15.39 20.03 -5.11
CA ILE A 380 -14.26 19.75 -4.22
C ILE A 380 -14.45 20.44 -2.86
N PHE A 381 -14.89 21.70 -2.87
CA PHE A 381 -15.18 22.42 -1.63
C PHE A 381 -16.28 21.75 -0.80
N MET A 382 -17.35 21.28 -1.44
CA MET A 382 -18.45 20.62 -0.75
C MET A 382 -18.02 19.28 -0.16
N ASP A 383 -17.16 18.53 -0.86
CA ASP A 383 -16.57 17.29 -0.34
C ASP A 383 -15.71 17.58 0.91
N TYR A 384 -14.83 18.58 0.83
CA TYR A 384 -14.05 19.07 1.97
C TYR A 384 -14.94 19.46 3.15
N TYR A 385 -15.97 20.29 2.90
CA TYR A 385 -16.89 20.76 3.93
C TYR A 385 -17.67 19.60 4.58
N ASN A 386 -18.20 18.68 3.79
CA ASN A 386 -18.99 17.55 4.29
C ASN A 386 -18.13 16.60 5.13
N ALA A 387 -16.90 16.35 4.68
CA ALA A 387 -15.91 15.57 5.40
C ALA A 387 -15.58 16.20 6.77
N LEU A 388 -15.27 17.51 6.79
CA LEU A 388 -15.04 18.27 8.02
C LEU A 388 -16.26 18.27 8.96
N ALA A 389 -17.45 18.48 8.41
CA ALA A 389 -18.69 18.51 9.19
C ALA A 389 -18.99 17.16 9.83
N TYR A 390 -18.78 16.06 9.10
CA TYR A 390 -18.93 14.71 9.62
C TYR A 390 -18.01 14.46 10.81
N GLN A 391 -16.74 14.87 10.68
CA GLN A 391 -15.77 14.73 11.76
C GLN A 391 -16.18 15.56 12.98
N PHE A 392 -16.54 16.84 12.80
CA PHE A 392 -16.89 17.73 13.90
C PHE A 392 -18.15 17.28 14.66
N LEU A 393 -19.18 16.78 13.96
CA LEU A 393 -20.46 16.40 14.57
C LEU A 393 -20.42 15.06 15.30
N ASN A 394 -19.67 14.10 14.78
CA ASN A 394 -19.61 12.74 15.34
C ASN A 394 -18.41 12.54 16.29
N HIS A 395 -17.37 13.33 16.10
CA HIS A 395 -16.15 13.34 16.91
C HIS A 395 -15.73 14.79 17.15
N PRO A 396 -16.47 15.57 17.96
CA PRO A 396 -16.09 16.94 18.32
C PRO A 396 -14.74 16.85 19.05
N ARG A 397 -13.63 16.96 18.31
CA ARG A 397 -12.30 16.59 18.80
C ARG A 397 -11.95 17.40 20.05
N ASP A 398 -11.28 16.74 20.99
CA ASP A 398 -10.41 17.39 21.96
C ASP A 398 -9.53 18.41 21.21
N GLU A 399 -9.45 19.63 21.74
CA GLU A 399 -9.10 20.91 21.08
C GLU A 399 -7.75 21.01 20.32
N GLN A 400 -7.01 19.92 20.08
CA GLN A 400 -5.60 19.97 19.67
C GLN A 400 -5.23 19.34 18.32
N GLN A 401 -6.14 18.69 17.60
CA GLN A 401 -5.77 18.01 16.35
C GLN A 401 -6.82 18.22 15.28
N ILE A 402 -6.94 19.43 14.74
CA ILE A 402 -7.48 19.61 13.39
C ILE A 402 -6.27 20.05 12.58
N HIS A 403 -5.74 19.14 11.75
CA HIS A 403 -4.74 19.47 10.72
C HIS A 403 -5.22 20.68 9.95
#